data_AF-A0AAD7AT32-F1
#
_entry.id   AF-A0AAD7AT32-F1
#
_cell.length_a   1.000
_cell.length_b   1.000
_cell.length_c   1.000
_cell.angle_alpha   90.00
_cell.angle_beta   90.00
_cell.angle_gamma   90.00
#
_symmetry.space_group_name_H-M   'P 1'
#
loop_
_entity.id
_entity.type
_entity.pdbx_description
1 polymer ?
#
loop_
_entity_poly.entity_id
_entity_poly.type
_entity_poly.pdbx_seq_one_letter_code
_entity_poly.pdbx_strand_id
1 'polypeptide(L)'
;DSEDEDDGDLVDTQPDDPRTFVEAMDENIDLIIEFAKGLKFQRQFRDQRMLQTLEREGTSFLRLARACLGKEKRLTSTRGKAPSTWDKSTGTAMFYRARP
;
A
#
# COMPACT_ATOMS: atom_id res chain seq x y z
N ASP A 1 -3.33 -34.63 -31.19
CA ASP A 1 -4.25 -33.60 -30.71
C ASP A 1 -3.84 -33.14 -29.36
N SER A 2 -3.40 -31.89 -29.33
CA SER A 2 -3.00 -31.14 -28.15
C SER A 2 -4.20 -30.26 -27.81
N GLU A 3 -4.79 -30.47 -26.64
CA GLU A 3 -5.76 -29.54 -26.08
C GLU A 3 -5.12 -28.97 -24.82
N ASP A 4 -4.44 -27.85 -25.02
CA ASP A 4 -3.97 -26.96 -23.96
C ASP A 4 -5.20 -26.30 -23.33
N GLU A 5 -5.60 -26.75 -22.14
CA GLU A 5 -6.57 -26.05 -21.31
C GLU A 5 -5.89 -24.81 -20.69
N ASP A 6 -6.03 -23.69 -21.39
CA ASP A 6 -5.79 -22.33 -20.92
C ASP A 6 -6.77 -22.04 -19.77
N ASP A 7 -6.41 -22.42 -18.54
CA ASP A 7 -7.10 -22.02 -17.32
C ASP A 7 -6.78 -20.54 -17.07
N GLY A 8 -7.49 -19.70 -17.82
CA GLY A 8 -7.38 -18.25 -17.77
C GLY A 8 -7.52 -17.77 -16.34
N ASP A 9 -6.50 -17.05 -15.90
CA ASP A 9 -6.44 -16.23 -14.69
C ASP A 9 -7.76 -15.45 -14.55
N LEU A 10 -8.68 -16.04 -13.80
CA LEU A 10 -9.97 -15.46 -13.43
C LEU A 10 -9.63 -14.30 -12.49
N VAL A 11 -9.36 -13.14 -13.08
CA VAL A 11 -9.31 -11.87 -12.37
C VAL A 11 -10.66 -11.76 -11.68
N ASP A 12 -10.66 -12.01 -10.38
CA ASP A 12 -11.80 -11.84 -9.48
C ASP A 12 -12.22 -10.37 -9.57
N THR A 13 -13.08 -10.05 -10.54
CA THR A 13 -13.78 -8.77 -10.62
C THR A 13 -14.69 -8.70 -9.41
N GLN A 14 -14.15 -8.12 -8.34
CA GLN A 14 -14.90 -7.79 -7.14
C GLN A 14 -16.20 -7.06 -7.54
N PRO A 15 -17.35 -7.43 -6.97
CA PRO A 15 -18.66 -6.90 -7.34
C PRO A 15 -18.73 -5.39 -7.10
N ASP A 16 -19.58 -4.73 -7.90
CA ASP A 16 -19.80 -3.28 -7.97
C ASP A 16 -19.77 -2.59 -6.60
N ASP A 17 -18.65 -1.94 -6.27
CA ASP A 17 -18.62 -0.93 -5.23
C ASP A 17 -19.47 0.27 -5.71
N PRO A 18 -20.62 0.58 -5.08
CA PRO A 18 -21.49 1.66 -5.54
C PRO A 18 -20.89 3.05 -5.28
N ARG A 19 -19.78 3.12 -4.53
CA ARG A 19 -19.10 4.37 -4.20
C ARG A 19 -18.31 4.88 -5.39
N THR A 20 -18.24 6.20 -5.50
CA THR A 20 -17.29 6.85 -6.41
C THR A 20 -15.85 6.60 -5.95
N PHE A 21 -14.89 6.73 -6.86
CA PHE A 21 -13.47 6.64 -6.53
C PHE A 21 -13.08 7.58 -5.37
N VAL A 22 -13.62 8.81 -5.35
CA VAL A 22 -13.30 9.81 -4.32
C VAL A 22 -13.82 9.35 -2.96
N GLU A 23 -15.07 8.92 -2.89
CA GLU A 23 -15.66 8.40 -1.64
C GLU A 23 -14.89 7.19 -1.12
N ALA A 24 -14.61 6.21 -1.99
CA ALA A 24 -13.86 5.03 -1.59
C ALA A 24 -12.42 5.38 -1.13
N MET A 25 -11.77 6.34 -1.77
CA MET A 25 -10.43 6.80 -1.36
C MET A 25 -10.48 7.55 -0.03
N ASP A 26 -11.42 8.48 0.14
CA ASP A 26 -11.57 9.29 1.35
C ASP A 26 -11.90 8.41 2.57
N GLU A 27 -12.79 7.43 2.42
CA GLU A 27 -13.11 6.48 3.49
C GLU A 27 -11.88 5.66 3.93
N ASN A 28 -11.06 5.21 2.98
CA ASN A 28 -9.82 4.50 3.29
C ASN A 28 -8.81 5.43 3.99
N ILE A 29 -8.71 6.70 3.57
CA ILE A 29 -7.85 7.70 4.21
C ILE A 29 -8.29 7.94 5.66
N ASP A 30 -9.58 8.16 5.88
CA ASP A 30 -10.14 8.40 7.21
C ASP A 30 -9.92 7.22 8.15
N LEU A 31 -10.14 6.00 7.66
CA LEU A 31 -9.86 4.78 8.42
C LEU A 31 -8.38 4.70 8.83
N ILE A 32 -7.45 4.97 7.91
CA ILE A 32 -6.01 4.95 8.20
C ILE A 32 -5.64 6.03 9.23
N ILE A 33 -6.22 7.24 9.13
CA ILE A 33 -5.97 8.34 10.06
C ILE A 33 -6.47 7.99 11.46
N GLU A 34 -7.72 7.53 11.60
CA GLU A 34 -8.29 7.15 12.89
C GLU A 34 -7.56 5.95 13.50
N PHE A 35 -7.22 4.95 12.70
CA PHE A 35 -6.41 3.82 13.15
C PHE A 35 -5.05 4.27 13.67
N ALA A 36 -4.35 5.16 12.96
CA ALA A 36 -3.07 5.71 13.40
C ALA A 36 -3.18 6.51 14.71
N LYS A 37 -4.29 7.25 14.91
CA LYS A 37 -4.59 7.91 16.20
C LYS A 37 -4.76 6.88 17.31
N GLY A 38 -5.52 5.81 17.07
CA GLY A 38 -5.68 4.69 18.00
C GLY A 38 -4.35 4.04 18.37
N LEU A 39 -3.49 3.74 17.40
CA LEU A 39 -2.16 3.18 17.65
C LEU A 39 -1.26 4.10 18.50
N LYS A 40 -1.34 5.42 18.31
CA LYS A 40 -0.63 6.39 19.16
C LYS A 40 -1.08 6.29 20.61
N PHE A 41 -2.39 6.13 20.85
CA PHE A 41 -2.92 5.89 22.18
C PHE A 41 -2.45 4.54 22.74
N GLN A 42 -2.43 3.49 21.92
CA GLN A 42 -1.97 2.16 22.35
C GLN A 42 -0.50 2.12 22.79
N ARG A 43 0.35 2.98 22.21
CA ARG A 43 1.78 3.06 22.54
C ARG A 43 2.07 3.18 24.05
N GLN A 44 1.19 3.85 24.81
CA GLN A 44 1.40 4.06 26.24
C GLN A 44 1.36 2.76 27.07
N PHE A 45 0.61 1.75 26.60
CA PHE A 45 0.49 0.47 27.29
C PHE A 45 1.68 -0.45 27.03
N ARG A 46 2.52 -0.15 26.04
CA ARG A 46 3.71 -0.93 25.65
C ARG A 46 3.40 -2.43 25.44
N ASP A 47 2.20 -2.76 24.97
CA ASP A 47 1.80 -4.16 24.73
C ASP A 47 2.49 -4.70 23.47
N GLN A 48 3.43 -5.64 23.68
CA GLN A 48 4.17 -6.27 22.60
C GLN A 48 3.29 -7.12 21.68
N ARG A 49 2.20 -7.69 22.19
CA ARG A 49 1.26 -8.48 21.37
C ARG A 49 0.56 -7.59 20.37
N MET A 50 0.18 -6.37 20.77
CA MET A 50 -0.43 -5.41 19.84
C MET A 50 0.57 -5.00 18.74
N LEU A 51 1.84 -4.81 19.08
CA LEU A 51 2.88 -4.54 18.09
C LEU A 51 3.06 -5.72 17.12
N GLN A 52 3.14 -6.95 17.62
CA GLN A 52 3.25 -8.15 16.80
C GLN A 52 2.05 -8.33 15.86
N THR A 53 0.83 -8.06 16.34
CA THR A 53 -0.37 -8.08 15.51
C THR A 53 -0.29 -7.03 14.41
N LEU A 54 0.09 -5.79 14.74
CA LEU A 54 0.24 -4.73 13.75
C LEU A 54 1.28 -5.09 12.68
N GLU A 55 2.42 -5.64 13.08
CA GLU A 55 3.47 -6.03 12.15
C GLU A 55 3.03 -7.20 11.29
N ARG A 56 2.45 -8.26 11.87
CA ARG A 56 2.02 -9.45 11.12
C ARG A 56 0.90 -9.14 10.14
N GLU A 57 -0.19 -8.56 10.61
CA GLU A 57 -1.37 -8.30 9.77
C GLU A 57 -1.14 -7.11 8.82
N GLY A 58 -0.32 -6.12 9.23
CA GLY A 58 -0.07 -4.91 8.45
C GLY A 58 1.14 -4.99 7.52
N THR A 59 1.88 -6.11 7.44
CA THR A 59 3.17 -6.18 6.72
C THR A 59 3.08 -5.68 5.27
N SER A 60 2.09 -6.14 4.51
CA SER A 60 1.93 -5.78 3.09
C SER A 60 1.62 -4.29 2.91
N PHE A 61 0.69 -3.76 3.71
CA PHE A 61 0.32 -2.35 3.74
C PHE A 61 1.49 -1.46 4.15
N LEU A 62 2.22 -1.82 5.21
CA LEU A 62 3.40 -1.07 5.65
C LEU A 62 4.51 -1.08 4.61
N ARG A 63 4.67 -2.18 3.85
CA ARG A 63 5.60 -2.24 2.71
C ARG A 63 5.18 -1.30 1.58
N LEU A 64 3.89 -1.25 1.24
CA LEU A 64 3.34 -0.30 0.27
C LEU A 64 3.60 1.14 0.72
N ALA A 65 3.26 1.49 1.96
CA ALA A 65 3.46 2.83 2.51
C ALA A 65 4.95 3.25 2.46
N ARG A 66 5.86 2.35 2.85
CA ARG A 66 7.31 2.58 2.76
C ARG A 66 7.77 2.80 1.31
N ALA A 67 7.24 2.04 0.36
CA ALA A 67 7.59 2.20 -1.06
C ALA A 67 7.11 3.55 -1.62
N CYS A 68 5.87 3.97 -1.31
CA CYS A 68 5.32 5.26 -1.72
C CYS A 68 6.13 6.43 -1.13
N LEU A 69 6.37 6.44 0.18
CA LEU A 69 7.17 7.47 0.85
C LEU A 69 8.64 7.47 0.40
N GLY A 70 9.19 6.28 0.09
CA GLY A 70 10.52 6.15 -0.50
C GLY A 70 10.60 6.78 -1.89
N LYS A 71 9.57 6.62 -2.71
CA LYS A 71 9.46 7.28 -4.02
C LYS A 71 9.41 8.80 -3.87
N GLU A 72 8.65 9.35 -2.93
CA GLU A 72 8.65 10.79 -2.65
C GLU A 72 10.04 11.30 -2.28
N LYS A 73 10.67 10.70 -1.27
CA LYS A 73 12.00 11.13 -0.79
C LYS A 73 13.05 11.14 -1.92
N ARG A 74 12.99 10.16 -2.83
CA ARG A 74 13.90 10.09 -3.99
C ARG A 74 13.64 11.19 -5.01
N LEU A 75 12.38 11.52 -5.27
CA LEU A 75 12.01 12.58 -6.22
C LEU A 75 12.30 13.98 -5.67
N THR A 76 12.08 14.20 -4.37
CA THR A 76 12.42 15.47 -3.72
C THR A 76 13.93 15.63 -3.50
N SER A 77 14.68 14.53 -3.42
CA SER A 77 16.14 14.57 -3.34
C SER A 77 16.76 14.76 -4.73
N THR A 78 17.12 16.00 -5.05
CA THR A 78 17.79 16.43 -6.30
C THR A 78 19.14 15.77 -6.60
N ARG A 79 19.57 14.75 -5.84
CA ARG A 79 20.90 14.12 -5.91
C ARG A 79 20.87 12.60 -6.06
N GLY A 80 19.82 12.04 -6.65
CA GLY A 80 19.66 10.60 -6.88
C GLY A 80 19.77 10.21 -8.36
N LYS A 81 20.54 9.15 -8.65
CA LYS A 81 20.57 8.47 -9.96
C LYS A 81 19.14 8.12 -10.37
N ALA A 82 18.76 8.44 -11.62
CA ALA A 82 17.43 8.15 -12.14
C ALA A 82 17.09 6.66 -11.91
N PRO A 83 15.92 6.32 -11.35
CA PRO A 83 15.57 4.93 -11.06
C PRO A 83 15.53 4.12 -12.36
N SER A 84 16.07 2.90 -12.33
CA SER A 84 15.72 1.91 -13.35
C SER A 84 14.23 1.63 -13.24
N THR A 85 13.52 1.67 -14.37
CA THR A 85 12.11 1.27 -14.50
C THR A 85 11.84 -0.17 -14.02
N TRP A 86 12.89 -0.95 -13.75
CA TRP A 86 12.83 -2.36 -13.34
C TRP A 86 13.21 -2.62 -11.87
N ASP A 87 13.41 -1.58 -11.04
CA ASP A 87 13.63 -1.83 -9.61
C ASP A 87 12.34 -2.41 -8.99
N LYS A 88 12.45 -3.60 -8.38
CA LYS A 88 11.34 -4.31 -7.71
C LYS A 88 10.67 -3.47 -6.63
N SER A 89 11.39 -2.50 -6.04
CA SER A 89 10.83 -1.52 -5.09
C SER A 89 9.82 -0.54 -5.72
N THR A 90 9.82 -0.43 -7.05
CA THR A 90 8.95 0.46 -7.84
C THR A 90 7.63 -0.19 -8.21
N GLY A 91 7.54 -1.53 -8.21
CA GLY A 91 6.35 -2.27 -8.64
C GLY A 91 5.12 -1.95 -7.79
N THR A 92 5.26 -1.95 -6.46
CA THR A 92 4.15 -1.65 -5.54
C THR A 92 3.80 -0.17 -5.48
N ALA A 93 4.73 0.73 -5.83
CA ALA A 93 4.53 2.18 -5.83
C ALA A 93 4.39 2.76 -7.25
N MET A 94 4.06 1.92 -8.23
CA MET A 94 3.97 2.30 -9.64
C MET A 94 2.91 3.37 -9.85
N PHE A 95 1.70 3.16 -9.30
CA PHE A 95 0.56 4.07 -9.40
C PHE A 95 0.63 5.29 -8.46
N TYR A 96 1.58 5.31 -7.52
CA TYR A 96 1.71 6.40 -6.57
C TYR A 96 2.29 7.66 -7.23
N ARG A 97 1.59 8.79 -7.13
CA ARG A 97 2.07 10.09 -7.60
C ARG A 97 2.65 10.86 -6.41
N ALA A 98 3.92 11.26 -6.51
CA ALA A 98 4.57 12.02 -5.45
C ALA A 98 4.00 13.43 -5.36
N ARG A 99 3.91 13.96 -4.14
CA ARG A 99 3.48 15.33 -3.89
C ARG A 99 4.57 16.32 -4.35
N PRO A 100 4.17 17.53 -4.79
CA PRO A 100 5.11 18.61 -5.11
C PRO A 100 6.03 18.99 -3.95
#